data_AF-A0AA88HDP9-F1
#
_entry.id   AF-A0AA88HDP9-F1
#
_cell.length_a   1.000
_cell.length_b   1.000
_cell.length_c   1.000
_cell.angle_alpha   90.00
_cell.angle_beta   90.00
_cell.angle_gamma   90.00
#
_symmetry.space_group_name_H-M   'P 1'
#
loop_
_entity.id
_entity.type
_entity.pdbx_description
1 polymer ?
#
loop_
_entity_poly.entity_id
_entity_poly.type
_entity_poly.pdbx_seq_one_letter_code
_entity_poly.pdbx_strand_id
1 'polypeptide(L)'
;MVKPLLTNMKSPFRKHGEKAVARRKSAVTVRCLKSYSGKAESHLVGVAAILGPKVTKTLCSWKLVSERTQYARFISNNAKLLLIVCYAPTTDADDTLEDEFYDNLQSLIDSIPLQEVTCILGDFNGKVGQDRSYFPELMGHHGLGTINENGARGIGYGYGE
;
A
#
# COMPACT_ATOMS: atom_id res chain seq x y z
N MET A 1 20.92 -31.33 -3.97
CA MET A 1 20.35 -31.17 -5.33
C MET A 1 18.88 -30.76 -5.18
N VAL A 2 18.59 -29.46 -5.17
CA VAL A 2 17.23 -28.93 -4.95
C VAL A 2 16.69 -28.44 -6.29
N LYS A 3 15.66 -29.11 -6.83
CA LYS A 3 14.98 -28.71 -8.07
C LYS A 3 14.13 -27.45 -7.81
N PRO A 4 14.16 -26.41 -8.65
CA PRO A 4 13.21 -25.32 -8.57
C PRO A 4 11.86 -25.78 -9.14
N LEU A 5 10.82 -25.78 -8.30
CA LEU A 5 9.41 -25.87 -8.70
C LEU A 5 9.01 -24.58 -9.43
N LEU A 6 9.35 -24.47 -10.71
CA LEU A 6 8.91 -23.38 -11.60
C LEU A 6 8.30 -23.89 -12.91
N THR A 7 7.84 -25.13 -12.94
CA THR A 7 7.12 -25.68 -14.09
C THR A 7 5.70 -26.01 -13.66
N ASN A 8 4.75 -25.20 -14.15
CA ASN A 8 3.28 -25.39 -14.14
C ASN A 8 2.43 -24.47 -13.26
N MET A 9 2.61 -23.15 -13.34
CA MET A 9 1.43 -22.27 -13.25
C MET A 9 0.78 -22.17 -14.64
N LYS A 10 0.00 -23.20 -14.99
CA LYS A 10 -1.10 -23.02 -15.96
C LYS A 10 -2.16 -22.19 -15.24
N SER A 11 -2.53 -21.05 -15.81
CA SER A 11 -3.53 -20.18 -15.22
C SER A 11 -4.91 -20.85 -15.21
N PRO A 12 -5.56 -21.04 -14.04
CA PRO A 12 -6.95 -21.46 -14.00
C PRO A 12 -7.81 -20.19 -14.01
N PHE A 13 -7.84 -19.47 -15.13
CA PHE A 13 -8.80 -18.37 -15.30
C PHE A 13 -10.18 -18.98 -15.58
N ARG A 14 -10.97 -19.19 -14.53
CA ARG A 14 -12.42 -19.40 -14.62
C ARG A 14 -13.11 -18.12 -14.15
N LYS A 15 -13.98 -17.59 -15.02
CA LYS A 15 -14.64 -16.29 -14.91
C LYS A 15 -15.43 -16.14 -13.60
N HIS A 16 -14.95 -15.29 -12.69
CA HIS A 16 -15.74 -14.35 -11.89
C HIS A 16 -14.79 -13.25 -11.36
N GLY A 17 -15.02 -12.02 -11.81
CA GLY A 17 -14.49 -10.76 -11.26
C GLY A 17 -13.06 -10.70 -10.69
N GLU A 18 -12.03 -10.67 -11.55
CA GLU A 18 -10.74 -9.98 -11.30
C GLU A 18 -9.94 -9.97 -12.61
N LYS A 19 -9.49 -8.80 -13.08
CA LYS A 19 -8.70 -8.68 -14.31
C LYS A 19 -7.30 -8.17 -13.98
N ALA A 20 -6.34 -9.09 -13.88
CA ALA A 20 -4.92 -8.77 -14.02
C ALA A 20 -4.59 -8.57 -15.51
N VAL A 21 -4.24 -7.34 -15.91
CA VAL A 21 -3.80 -7.04 -17.29
C VAL A 21 -2.28 -6.93 -17.32
N ALA A 22 -1.61 -8.02 -17.72
CA ALA A 22 -0.19 -8.01 -18.03
C ALA A 22 0.02 -7.71 -19.53
N ARG A 23 0.63 -6.56 -19.87
CA ARG A 23 1.17 -6.34 -21.23
C ARG A 23 2.53 -5.63 -21.22
N ARG A 24 3.46 -6.29 -21.93
CA ARG A 24 4.84 -5.96 -22.36
C ARG A 24 5.98 -6.08 -21.32
N LYS A 25 6.76 -7.15 -21.55
CA LYS A 25 8.10 -7.55 -21.07
C LYS A 25 8.96 -6.45 -20.40
N SER A 26 8.73 -6.17 -19.11
CA SER A 26 9.77 -5.68 -18.16
C SER A 26 9.22 -5.16 -16.82
N ALA A 27 7.91 -5.15 -16.60
CA ALA A 27 7.32 -4.88 -15.28
C ALA A 27 6.05 -5.71 -15.11
N VAL A 28 5.84 -6.25 -13.90
CA VAL A 28 4.56 -6.85 -13.52
C VAL A 28 3.85 -5.82 -12.67
N THR A 29 2.72 -5.35 -13.16
CA THR A 29 1.88 -4.49 -12.36
C THR A 29 0.97 -5.34 -11.49
N VAL A 30 1.10 -5.22 -10.18
CA VAL A 30 0.03 -5.61 -9.25
C VAL A 30 -0.96 -4.44 -9.25
N ARG A 31 -1.86 -4.49 -10.23
CA ARG A 31 -2.92 -3.51 -10.44
C ARG A 31 -4.21 -4.10 -9.90
N CYS A 32 -4.81 -3.47 -8.91
CA CYS A 32 -6.22 -3.64 -8.64
C CYS A 32 -6.94 -2.35 -9.07
N LEU A 33 -7.36 -2.30 -10.33
CA LEU A 33 -8.36 -1.32 -10.76
C LEU A 33 -9.72 -1.95 -10.47
N LYS A 34 -10.43 -1.47 -9.44
CA LYS A 34 -11.88 -1.69 -9.38
C LYS A 34 -12.49 -0.86 -10.53
N SER A 35 -12.82 -1.52 -11.63
CA SER A 35 -13.77 -0.96 -12.58
C SER A 35 -15.16 -1.05 -11.93
N TYR A 36 -15.80 0.08 -11.66
CA TYR A 36 -17.26 0.08 -11.43
C TYR A 36 -17.99 0.48 -12.71
N SER A 37 -19.01 -0.30 -12.99
CA SER A 37 -19.85 -0.31 -14.18
C SER A 37 -20.80 0.89 -14.18
N GLY A 38 -20.84 1.64 -15.30
CA GLY A 38 -22.07 2.25 -15.81
C GLY A 38 -22.61 3.51 -15.12
N LYS A 39 -21.84 4.58 -15.04
CA LYS A 39 -22.33 5.98 -15.17
C LYS A 39 -21.11 6.90 -15.39
N ALA A 40 -21.26 7.91 -16.24
CA ALA A 40 -20.17 8.66 -16.85
C ALA A 40 -19.36 9.59 -15.93
N GLU A 41 -19.59 9.59 -14.60
CA GLU A 41 -19.00 10.57 -13.68
C GLU A 41 -18.73 9.97 -12.28
N SER A 42 -17.76 9.07 -12.14
CA SER A 42 -17.28 8.67 -10.81
C SER A 42 -15.75 8.48 -10.81
N HIS A 43 -15.10 9.20 -9.89
CA HIS A 43 -13.66 9.27 -9.75
C HIS A 43 -13.04 7.88 -9.57
N LEU A 44 -11.90 7.65 -10.23
CA LEU A 44 -11.14 6.40 -10.20
C LEU A 44 -10.51 6.20 -8.82
N VAL A 45 -11.23 5.50 -7.93
CA VAL A 45 -10.72 5.07 -6.61
C VAL A 45 -9.85 3.83 -6.81
N GLY A 46 -8.64 3.80 -6.25
CA GLY A 46 -7.79 2.60 -6.29
C GLY A 46 -6.31 2.82 -5.99
N VAL A 47 -5.70 1.79 -5.41
CA VAL A 47 -4.26 1.66 -5.16
C VAL A 47 -3.62 0.66 -6.13
N ALA A 48 -2.37 0.91 -6.52
CA ALA A 48 -1.62 -0.01 -7.38
C ALA A 48 -0.12 0.02 -7.07
N ALA A 49 0.54 -1.12 -7.23
CA ALA A 49 1.98 -1.25 -7.11
C ALA A 49 2.55 -1.81 -8.42
N ILE A 50 3.55 -1.14 -8.98
CA ILE A 50 4.25 -1.61 -10.18
C ILE A 50 5.55 -2.27 -9.72
N LEU A 51 5.72 -3.55 -10.04
CA LEU A 51 6.86 -4.35 -9.62
C LEU A 51 7.80 -4.63 -10.79
N GLY A 52 9.09 -4.47 -10.52
CA GLY A 52 10.12 -4.92 -11.46
C GLY A 52 10.14 -6.46 -11.58
N PRO A 53 10.70 -7.04 -12.66
CA PRO A 53 10.67 -8.48 -12.91
C PRO A 53 11.46 -9.27 -11.86
N LYS A 54 12.53 -8.68 -11.31
CA LYS A 54 13.32 -9.28 -10.24
C LYS A 54 12.50 -9.39 -8.95
N VAL A 55 11.84 -8.32 -8.56
CA VAL A 55 11.00 -8.23 -7.35
C VAL A 55 9.80 -9.17 -7.43
N THR A 56 9.20 -9.29 -8.62
CA THR A 56 8.05 -10.17 -8.84
C THR A 56 8.35 -11.63 -8.48
N LYS A 57 9.59 -12.11 -8.67
CA LYS A 57 9.99 -13.48 -8.32
C LYS A 57 9.95 -13.76 -6.82
N THR A 58 10.01 -12.71 -6.00
CA THR A 58 9.96 -12.79 -4.54
C THR A 58 8.56 -12.52 -3.99
N LEU A 59 7.59 -12.15 -4.84
CA LEU A 59 6.21 -11.91 -4.42
C LEU A 59 5.56 -13.22 -3.96
N CYS A 60 5.17 -13.27 -2.70
CA CYS A 60 4.53 -14.42 -2.08
C CYS A 60 3.01 -14.29 -2.05
N SER A 61 2.51 -13.12 -1.66
CA SER A 61 1.07 -12.83 -1.61
C SER A 61 0.80 -11.34 -1.76
N TRP A 62 -0.43 -10.98 -2.10
CA TRP A 62 -0.93 -9.61 -2.10
C TRP A 62 -2.41 -9.62 -1.79
N LYS A 63 -2.94 -8.50 -1.28
CA LYS A 63 -4.37 -8.36 -0.98
C LYS A 63 -4.79 -6.90 -1.02
N LEU A 64 -5.98 -6.65 -1.54
CA LEU A 64 -6.69 -5.38 -1.37
C LEU A 64 -7.44 -5.41 -0.03
N VAL A 65 -7.11 -4.50 0.88
CA VAL A 65 -7.76 -4.37 2.19
C VAL A 65 -9.01 -3.51 2.04
N SER A 66 -8.88 -2.38 1.37
CA SER A 66 -9.97 -1.46 1.03
C SER A 66 -9.68 -0.82 -0.32
N GLU A 67 -10.56 0.05 -0.81
CA GLU A 67 -10.29 0.79 -2.06
C GLU A 67 -9.08 1.74 -1.96
N ARG A 68 -8.63 2.00 -0.72
CA ARG A 68 -7.55 2.92 -0.37
C ARG A 68 -6.28 2.24 0.16
N THR A 69 -6.32 0.94 0.42
CA THR A 69 -5.22 0.22 1.06
C THR A 69 -5.03 -1.15 0.45
N GLN A 70 -3.81 -1.46 0.03
CA GLN A 70 -3.39 -2.78 -0.40
C GLN A 70 -2.06 -3.14 0.24
N TYR A 71 -1.76 -4.43 0.32
CA TYR A 71 -0.42 -4.89 0.65
C TYR A 71 0.09 -5.95 -0.32
N ALA A 72 1.42 -6.06 -0.39
CA ALA A 72 2.14 -7.12 -1.06
C ALA A 72 3.27 -7.63 -0.16
N ARG A 73 3.31 -8.96 0.04
CA ARG A 73 4.33 -9.63 0.84
C ARG A 73 5.38 -10.26 -0.08
N PHE A 74 6.64 -9.98 0.21
CA PHE A 74 7.81 -10.50 -0.49
C PHE A 74 8.64 -11.35 0.44
N ILE A 75 9.10 -12.49 -0.05
CA ILE A 75 9.98 -13.39 0.68
C ILE A 75 11.23 -13.65 -0.16
N SER A 76 12.37 -13.38 0.44
CA SER A 76 13.70 -13.71 -0.08
C SER A 76 14.45 -14.57 0.94
N ASN A 77 15.62 -15.08 0.55
CA ASN A 77 16.44 -15.88 1.47
C ASN A 77 16.88 -15.11 2.72
N ASN A 78 16.97 -13.78 2.63
CA ASN A 78 17.56 -12.94 3.67
C ASN A 78 16.54 -12.09 4.42
N ALA A 79 15.33 -11.91 3.87
CA ALA A 79 14.34 -11.01 4.42
C ALA A 79 12.91 -11.35 3.98
N LYS A 80 11.96 -11.07 4.88
CA LYS A 80 10.53 -10.95 4.60
C LYS A 80 10.17 -9.47 4.62
N LEU A 81 9.48 -9.01 3.59
CA LEU A 81 9.09 -7.61 3.43
C LEU A 81 7.58 -7.54 3.22
N LEU A 82 6.88 -6.70 3.98
CA LEU A 82 5.52 -6.30 3.70
C LEU A 82 5.52 -4.87 3.16
N LEU A 83 5.03 -4.71 1.93
CA LEU A 83 4.79 -3.41 1.32
C LEU A 83 3.31 -3.08 1.45
N ILE A 84 2.97 -2.05 2.22
CA ILE A 84 1.64 -1.48 2.29
C ILE A 84 1.63 -0.26 1.37
N VAL A 85 0.66 -0.20 0.46
CA VAL A 85 0.43 0.99 -0.38
C VAL A 85 -0.95 1.51 -0.07
N CYS A 86 -1.02 2.75 0.40
CA CYS A 86 -2.26 3.38 0.79
C CYS A 86 -2.39 4.81 0.24
N TYR A 87 -3.60 5.35 0.28
CA TYR A 87 -3.79 6.80 0.27
C TYR A 87 -4.87 7.17 1.28
N ALA A 88 -4.56 8.10 2.18
CA ALA A 88 -5.48 8.53 3.21
C ALA A 88 -6.59 9.41 2.61
N PRO A 89 -7.74 9.54 3.27
CA PRO A 89 -8.72 10.57 2.95
C PRO A 89 -8.15 11.98 3.05
N THR A 90 -8.75 12.92 2.32
CA THR A 90 -8.46 14.35 2.49
C THR A 90 -9.03 14.86 3.82
N THR A 91 -8.49 15.93 4.39
CA THR A 91 -8.99 16.52 5.65
C THR A 91 -10.47 16.96 5.60
N ASP A 92 -11.02 17.17 4.40
CA ASP A 92 -12.44 17.51 4.20
C ASP A 92 -13.32 16.27 3.96
N ALA A 93 -12.78 15.06 4.13
CA ALA A 93 -13.55 13.83 3.99
C ALA A 93 -14.46 13.59 5.21
N ASP A 94 -15.44 12.71 5.04
CA ASP A 94 -16.31 12.30 6.14
C ASP A 94 -15.52 11.56 7.23
N ASP A 95 -15.74 11.93 8.50
CA ASP A 95 -15.03 11.36 9.67
C ASP A 95 -15.10 9.83 9.68
N THR A 96 -16.22 9.23 9.26
CA THR A 96 -16.36 7.77 9.24
C THR A 96 -15.43 7.10 8.24
N LEU A 97 -15.14 7.77 7.12
CA LEU A 97 -14.21 7.29 6.10
C LEU A 97 -12.76 7.49 6.55
N GLU A 98 -12.48 8.51 7.35
CA GLU A 98 -11.19 8.70 8.00
C GLU A 98 -10.93 7.59 9.03
N ASP A 99 -11.86 7.37 9.95
CA ASP A 99 -11.75 6.33 10.98
C ASP A 99 -11.63 4.93 10.36
N GLU A 100 -12.47 4.60 9.38
CA GLU A 100 -12.38 3.32 8.66
C GLU A 100 -11.00 3.14 8.01
N PHE A 101 -10.41 4.20 7.45
CA PHE A 101 -9.10 4.12 6.84
C PHE A 101 -8.00 3.80 7.87
N TYR A 102 -7.95 4.55 8.97
CA TYR A 102 -6.90 4.40 9.97
C TYR A 102 -7.07 3.12 10.80
N ASP A 103 -8.30 2.71 11.11
CA ASP A 103 -8.57 1.44 11.79
C ASP A 103 -8.11 0.24 10.94
N ASN A 104 -8.40 0.26 9.64
CA ASN A 104 -7.96 -0.77 8.72
C ASN A 104 -6.43 -0.80 8.57
N LEU A 105 -5.79 0.38 8.53
CA LEU A 105 -4.34 0.50 8.43
C LEU A 105 -3.67 -0.02 9.71
N GLN A 106 -4.15 0.40 10.88
CA GLN A 106 -3.63 -0.04 12.17
C GLN A 106 -3.80 -1.55 12.35
N SER A 107 -5.01 -2.07 12.10
CA SER A 107 -5.29 -3.51 12.18
C SER A 107 -4.37 -4.32 11.25
N LEU A 108 -4.04 -3.79 10.08
CA LEU A 108 -3.09 -4.42 9.18
C LEU A 108 -1.67 -4.40 9.78
N ILE A 109 -1.21 -3.29 10.34
CA ILE A 109 0.11 -3.14 10.97
C ILE A 109 0.26 -4.06 12.19
N ASP A 110 -0.76 -4.10 13.04
CA ASP A 110 -0.77 -4.95 14.25
C ASP A 110 -0.75 -6.44 13.91
N SER A 111 -1.26 -6.82 12.73
CA SER A 111 -1.24 -8.20 12.25
C SER A 111 0.13 -8.68 11.74
N ILE A 112 1.10 -7.77 11.61
CA ILE A 112 2.40 -8.07 10.99
C ILE A 112 3.31 -8.77 12.01
N PRO A 113 3.91 -9.92 11.65
CA PRO A 113 4.91 -10.54 12.51
C PRO A 113 6.15 -9.63 12.65
N LEU A 114 6.68 -9.51 13.87
CA LEU A 114 7.86 -8.68 14.20
C LEU A 114 9.11 -8.94 13.32
N GLN A 115 9.19 -10.11 12.70
CA GLN A 115 10.31 -10.54 11.85
C GLN A 115 10.19 -10.03 10.40
N GLU A 116 9.06 -9.43 10.01
CA GLU A 116 8.86 -8.85 8.69
C GLU A 116 9.22 -7.36 8.73
N VAL A 117 10.07 -6.93 7.79
CA VAL A 117 10.29 -5.51 7.56
C VAL A 117 9.04 -4.94 6.90
N THR A 118 8.53 -3.82 7.41
CA THR A 118 7.33 -3.19 6.87
C THR A 118 7.67 -1.86 6.24
N CYS A 119 7.15 -1.62 5.03
CA CYS A 119 7.20 -0.31 4.38
C CYS A 119 5.78 0.14 4.08
N ILE A 120 5.36 1.24 4.71
CA ILE A 120 4.10 1.90 4.40
C ILE A 120 4.42 3.03 3.43
N LEU A 121 3.89 2.92 2.21
CA LEU A 121 4.04 3.91 1.16
C LEU A 121 2.66 4.47 0.82
N GLY A 122 2.62 5.72 0.40
CA GLY A 122 1.35 6.29 0.03
C GLY A 122 1.31 7.80 0.09
N ASP A 123 0.13 8.30 -0.22
CA ASP A 123 -0.22 9.69 0.02
C ASP A 123 -1.10 9.76 1.28
N PHE A 124 -0.53 10.21 2.39
CA PHE A 124 -1.28 10.38 3.63
C PHE A 124 -2.14 11.64 3.65
N ASN A 125 -2.13 12.48 2.60
CA ASN A 125 -2.79 13.79 2.60
C ASN A 125 -2.45 14.63 3.85
N GLY A 126 -1.24 14.41 4.38
CA GLY A 126 -0.76 15.00 5.62
C GLY A 126 0.09 16.23 5.33
N LYS A 127 -0.18 17.31 6.05
CA LYS A 127 0.73 18.44 6.19
C LYS A 127 1.48 18.21 7.49
N VAL A 128 2.79 18.08 7.41
CA VAL A 128 3.66 17.92 8.60
C VAL A 128 4.08 19.26 9.19
N GLY A 129 3.94 20.35 8.43
CA GLY A 129 4.32 21.70 8.84
C GLY A 129 5.83 21.92 8.94
N GLN A 130 6.22 23.14 9.33
CA GLN A 130 7.64 23.52 9.51
C GLN A 130 8.17 23.31 10.92
N ASP A 131 7.27 23.17 11.90
CA ASP A 131 7.66 23.00 13.29
C ASP A 131 8.25 21.62 13.49
N ARG A 132 9.57 21.56 13.69
CA ARG A 132 10.32 20.32 13.93
C ARG A 132 10.48 19.98 15.41
N SER A 133 9.86 20.75 16.31
CA SER A 133 9.99 20.54 17.75
C SER A 133 9.48 19.17 18.20
N TYR A 134 8.42 18.66 17.56
CA TYR A 134 7.81 17.38 17.90
C TYR A 134 8.60 16.16 17.39
N PHE A 135 9.11 16.20 16.14
CA PHE A 135 9.74 15.02 15.51
C PHE A 135 10.95 15.39 14.61
N PRO A 136 12.06 15.86 15.18
CA PRO A 136 13.18 16.40 14.40
C PRO A 136 13.92 15.36 13.55
N GLU A 137 13.89 14.08 13.95
CA GLU A 137 14.57 12.98 13.27
C GLU A 137 13.81 12.47 12.04
N LEU A 138 12.47 12.55 12.06
CA LEU A 138 11.61 12.11 10.95
C LEU A 138 11.27 13.25 9.98
N MET A 139 11.16 14.48 10.49
CA MET A 139 10.74 15.63 9.69
C MET A 139 11.90 16.35 9.01
N GLY A 140 11.76 16.53 7.69
CA GLY A 140 12.67 17.35 6.88
C GLY A 140 12.52 18.85 7.12
N HIS A 141 13.48 19.63 6.61
CA HIS A 141 13.58 21.08 6.83
C HIS A 141 12.60 21.94 6.02
N HIS A 142 11.86 21.35 5.08
CA HIS A 142 11.12 22.08 4.04
C HIS A 142 9.61 21.84 4.08
N GLY A 143 9.05 21.57 5.26
CA GLY A 143 7.61 21.48 5.42
C GLY A 143 6.91 22.81 5.09
N LEU A 144 5.60 22.75 4.84
CA LEU A 144 4.78 23.91 4.51
C LEU A 144 3.58 23.98 5.46
N GLY A 145 3.27 25.19 5.91
CA GLY A 145 2.12 25.46 6.79
C GLY A 145 2.27 24.86 8.19
N THR A 146 1.12 24.59 8.81
CA THR A 146 1.01 23.93 10.11
C THR A 146 0.69 22.45 9.93
N ILE A 147 1.04 21.66 10.95
CA ILE A 147 0.68 20.24 10.98
C ILE A 147 -0.84 20.06 10.98
N ASN A 148 -1.37 19.11 10.20
CA ASN A 148 -2.77 18.67 10.27
C ASN A 148 -2.85 17.25 10.87
N GLU A 149 -4.08 16.79 11.15
CA GLU A 149 -4.31 15.50 11.81
C GLU A 149 -3.71 14.32 11.02
N ASN A 150 -3.93 14.27 9.71
CA ASN A 150 -3.29 13.30 8.82
C ASN A 150 -1.75 13.35 8.88
N GLY A 151 -1.16 14.54 8.98
CA GLY A 151 0.28 14.72 9.13
C GLY A 151 0.79 14.17 10.47
N ALA A 152 0.07 14.43 11.55
CA ALA A 152 0.38 13.90 12.87
C ALA A 152 0.28 12.36 12.90
N ARG A 153 -0.82 11.79 12.39
CA ARG A 153 -1.03 10.33 12.29
C ARG A 153 0.06 9.67 11.43
N GLY A 154 0.37 10.27 10.27
CA GLY A 154 1.43 9.80 9.38
C GLY A 154 2.82 9.77 10.05
N ILE A 155 3.15 10.76 10.89
CA ILE A 155 4.41 10.77 11.64
C ILE A 155 4.40 9.71 12.76
N GLY A 156 3.26 9.49 13.43
CA GLY A 156 3.10 8.45 14.46
C GLY A 156 3.51 7.07 13.96
N TYR A 157 3.07 6.70 12.75
CA TYR A 157 3.49 5.45 12.10
C TYR A 157 5.00 5.36 11.83
N GLY A 158 5.68 6.49 11.68
CA GLY A 158 7.14 6.55 11.57
C GLY A 158 7.87 6.27 12.88
N TYR A 159 7.22 6.53 14.03
CA TYR A 159 7.73 6.21 15.37
C TYR A 159 7.43 4.77 15.81
N GLY A 160 6.50 4.09 15.14
CA GLY A 160 6.01 2.77 15.54
C GLY A 160 4.98 2.83 16.66
N GLU A 161 4.25 3.93 16.76
CA GLU A 161 3.02 4.05 17.57
C GLU A 161 1.78 3.60 16.77
#